data_AF-A0A7C5FT69-F1
#
_entry.id   AF-A0A7C5FT69-F1
#
_cell.length_a   1.000
_cell.length_b   1.000
_cell.length_c   1.000
_cell.angle_alpha   90.00
_cell.angle_beta   90.00
_cell.angle_gamma   90.00
#
_symmetry.space_group_name_H-M   'P 1'
#
loop_
_entity.id
_entity.type
_entity.pdbx_description
1 polymer ?
#
loop_
_entity_poly.entity_id
_entity_poly.type
_entity_poly.pdbx_seq_one_letter_code
_entity_poly.pdbx_strand_id
1 'polypeptide(L)'
;LGNNAVGIIERDPYIIVGEINGFGFKRIDKIARQVGIDKDNPNRIRAGIVFCVEDALDQGDCWVEYEDLLDRANELLVMDCLDSRERIEKHLDDLIDEKTLTCYSADCRFLVAKPFIRQMEEDLARVFAGGANPVRALVTSLTCRRTLRVSHPASIPGSLRPPSTRPRIPYRSSRAARVPERHSP
;
A
#
# COMPACT_ATOMS: atom_id res chain seq x y z
N LEU A 1 16.50 13.18 13.14
CA LEU A 1 15.50 14.23 13.40
C LEU A 1 16.12 15.27 14.34
N GLY A 2 16.73 16.34 13.79
CA GLY A 2 17.41 17.39 14.59
C GLY A 2 16.45 18.43 15.16
N ASN A 3 16.95 19.56 15.67
CA ASN A 3 16.19 20.63 16.35
C ASN A 3 14.95 21.18 15.57
N ASN A 4 14.82 20.92 14.27
CA ASN A 4 13.65 21.29 13.47
C ASN A 4 12.53 20.23 13.44
N ALA A 5 12.76 19.04 13.99
CA ALA A 5 11.79 17.94 13.94
C ALA A 5 10.48 18.29 14.66
N VAL A 6 10.57 19.02 15.78
CA VAL A 6 9.40 19.45 16.56
C VAL A 6 8.48 20.32 15.70
N GLY A 7 9.03 21.33 15.02
CA GLY A 7 8.23 22.25 14.20
C GLY A 7 7.61 21.60 12.95
N ILE A 8 8.16 20.50 12.45
CA ILE A 8 7.55 19.75 11.33
C ILE A 8 6.40 18.88 11.87
N ILE A 9 6.59 18.20 13.00
CA ILE A 9 5.55 17.36 13.64
C ILE A 9 4.37 18.22 14.10
N GLU A 10 4.61 19.44 14.59
CA GLU A 10 3.55 20.38 14.95
C GLU A 10 2.69 20.79 13.75
N ARG A 11 3.28 20.87 12.55
CA ARG A 11 2.55 21.20 11.31
C ARG A 11 1.79 20.01 10.76
N ASP A 12 2.40 18.83 10.83
CA ASP A 12 1.79 17.58 10.38
C ASP A 12 2.28 16.42 11.26
N PRO A 13 1.47 15.97 12.23
CA PRO A 13 1.86 14.87 13.11
C PRO A 13 1.83 13.52 12.41
N TYR A 14 1.19 13.40 11.24
CA TYR A 14 1.06 12.11 10.56
C TYR A 14 2.33 11.68 9.82
N ILE A 15 3.30 12.57 9.63
CA ILE A 15 4.59 12.26 8.98
C ILE A 15 5.44 11.24 9.73
N ILE A 16 5.17 11.05 11.03
CA ILE A 16 5.93 10.13 11.89
C ILE A 16 5.20 8.80 12.13
N VAL A 17 4.05 8.59 11.50
CA VAL A 17 3.36 7.29 11.53
C VAL A 17 4.29 6.25 10.90
N GLY A 18 4.61 5.19 11.65
CA GLY A 18 5.50 4.10 11.18
C GLY A 18 7.01 4.40 11.33
N GLU A 19 7.40 5.66 11.50
CA GLU A 19 8.81 6.05 11.65
C GLU A 19 9.38 5.81 13.06
N ILE A 20 8.52 5.80 14.07
CA ILE A 20 8.91 5.66 15.48
C ILE A 20 8.26 4.42 16.07
N ASN A 21 9.09 3.47 16.53
CA ASN A 21 8.63 2.27 17.22
C ASN A 21 7.73 2.61 18.42
N GLY A 22 6.54 2.03 18.45
CA GLY A 22 5.53 2.28 19.51
C GLY A 22 4.67 3.54 19.30
N PHE A 23 4.79 4.23 18.17
CA PHE A 23 3.94 5.34 17.73
C PHE A 23 3.29 5.04 16.37
N GLY A 24 2.40 4.05 16.36
CA GLY A 24 1.57 3.75 15.20
C GLY A 24 0.45 4.79 15.00
N PHE A 25 -0.27 4.66 13.88
CA PHE A 25 -1.33 5.58 13.47
C PHE A 25 -2.31 5.93 14.60
N LYS A 26 -2.85 4.92 15.30
CA LYS A 26 -3.85 5.12 16.38
C LYS A 26 -3.35 6.05 17.50
N ARG A 27 -2.07 5.97 17.85
CA ARG A 27 -1.48 6.80 18.91
C ARG A 27 -1.27 8.24 18.43
N ILE A 28 -0.78 8.39 17.21
CA ILE A 28 -0.60 9.69 16.55
C ILE A 28 -1.95 10.37 16.33
N ASP A 29 -2.94 9.64 15.81
CA ASP A 29 -4.30 10.14 15.58
C ASP A 29 -4.94 10.65 16.88
N LYS A 30 -4.78 9.91 17.99
CA LYS A 30 -5.24 10.37 19.31
C LYS A 30 -4.65 11.72 19.70
N ILE A 31 -3.35 11.94 19.48
CA ILE A 31 -2.67 13.20 19.79
C ILE A 31 -3.09 14.30 18.82
N ALA A 32 -3.12 13.99 17.51
CA ALA A 32 -3.54 14.88 16.44
C ALA A 32 -4.97 15.44 16.66
N ARG A 33 -5.89 14.58 17.10
CA ARG A 33 -7.26 14.97 17.46
C ARG A 33 -7.32 15.85 18.70
N GLN A 34 -6.43 15.66 19.68
CA GLN A 34 -6.35 16.51 20.88
C GLN A 34 -5.82 17.92 20.56
N VAL A 35 -4.96 18.05 19.55
CA VAL A 35 -4.46 19.35 19.07
C VAL A 35 -5.37 20.01 18.04
N GLY A 36 -6.53 19.42 17.74
CA GLY A 36 -7.58 20.01 16.92
C GLY A 36 -7.52 19.72 15.42
N ILE A 37 -6.78 18.69 14.99
CA ILE A 37 -6.78 18.29 13.57
C ILE A 37 -8.08 17.57 13.22
N ASP A 38 -8.74 18.00 12.13
CA ASP A 38 -10.01 17.45 11.65
C ASP A 38 -9.92 15.98 11.19
N LYS A 39 -11.03 15.24 11.29
CA LYS A 39 -11.09 13.83 10.85
C LYS A 39 -10.93 13.70 9.33
N ASP A 40 -11.32 14.76 8.64
CA ASP A 40 -11.37 14.97 7.21
C ASP A 40 -10.02 15.45 6.66
N ASN A 41 -9.03 15.66 7.54
CA ASN A 41 -7.72 16.16 7.15
C ASN A 41 -7.08 15.21 6.12
N PRO A 42 -6.65 15.70 4.94
CA PRO A 42 -6.07 14.85 3.90
C PRO A 42 -4.84 14.06 4.36
N ASN A 43 -3.99 14.64 5.20
CA ASN A 43 -2.78 13.97 5.69
C ASN A 43 -3.14 12.82 6.63
N ARG A 44 -4.20 12.99 7.43
CA ARG A 44 -4.77 11.90 8.26
C ARG A 44 -5.25 10.74 7.40
N ILE A 45 -6.04 11.02 6.35
CA ILE A 45 -6.62 9.98 5.49
C ILE A 45 -5.49 9.21 4.80
N ARG A 46 -4.53 9.92 4.21
CA ARG A 46 -3.39 9.32 3.50
C ARG A 46 -2.53 8.47 4.44
N ALA A 47 -2.22 8.96 5.63
CA ALA A 47 -1.47 8.20 6.62
C ALA A 47 -2.25 6.97 7.12
N GLY A 48 -3.58 7.06 7.23
CA GLY A 48 -4.42 5.92 7.58
C GLY A 48 -4.41 4.82 6.53
N ILE A 49 -4.48 5.18 5.25
CA ILE A 49 -4.40 4.23 4.12
C ILE A 49 -3.02 3.53 4.12
N VAL A 50 -1.93 4.30 4.20
CA VAL A 50 -0.58 3.75 4.25
C VAL A 50 -0.40 2.84 5.46
N PHE A 51 -0.90 3.25 6.62
CA PHE A 51 -0.86 2.43 7.82
C PHE A 51 -1.60 1.10 7.66
N CYS A 52 -2.74 1.06 6.96
CA CYS A 52 -3.44 -0.21 6.73
C CYS A 52 -2.62 -1.19 5.87
N VAL A 53 -1.85 -0.68 4.90
CA VAL A 53 -0.93 -1.50 4.10
C VAL A 53 0.25 -1.97 4.96
N GLU A 54 0.79 -1.09 5.81
CA GLU A 54 1.90 -1.43 6.72
C GLU A 54 1.49 -2.44 7.80
N ASP A 55 0.29 -2.29 8.36
CA ASP A 55 -0.26 -3.23 9.34
C ASP A 55 -0.46 -4.62 8.73
N ALA A 56 -0.90 -4.70 7.47
CA ALA A 56 -0.96 -5.96 6.73
C ALA A 56 0.44 -6.56 6.49
N LEU A 57 1.43 -5.72 6.14
CA LEU A 57 2.82 -6.14 6.01
C LEU A 57 3.40 -6.68 7.32
N ASP A 58 3.10 -6.04 8.44
CA ASP A 58 3.50 -6.50 9.77
C ASP A 58 2.83 -7.83 10.17
N GLN A 59 1.65 -8.12 9.61
CA GLN A 59 0.97 -9.42 9.73
C GLN A 59 1.51 -10.48 8.76
N GLY A 60 2.42 -10.11 7.84
CA GLY A 60 3.06 -11.01 6.88
C GLY A 60 2.44 -11.02 5.49
N ASP A 61 1.44 -10.17 5.23
CA ASP A 61 0.85 -10.03 3.90
C ASP A 61 1.73 -9.15 3.01
N CYS A 62 2.01 -9.56 1.77
CA CYS A 62 2.79 -8.72 0.85
C CYS A 62 1.93 -7.64 0.15
N TRP A 63 0.62 -7.77 0.22
CA TRP A 63 -0.36 -6.93 -0.47
C TRP A 63 -1.71 -6.98 0.25
N VAL A 64 -2.57 -6.03 -0.06
CA VAL A 64 -3.98 -5.99 0.39
C VAL A 64 -4.86 -5.84 -0.85
N GLU A 65 -6.01 -6.53 -0.91
CA GLU A 65 -6.98 -6.29 -1.99
C GLU A 65 -7.50 -4.84 -1.92
N TYR A 66 -7.70 -4.20 -3.06
CA TYR A 66 -8.11 -2.80 -3.15
C TYR A 66 -9.39 -2.50 -2.36
N GLU A 67 -10.44 -3.31 -2.53
CA GLU A 67 -11.72 -3.13 -1.83
C GLU A 67 -11.59 -3.37 -0.32
N ASP A 68 -10.85 -4.42 0.08
CA ASP A 68 -10.55 -4.71 1.49
C ASP A 68 -9.77 -3.57 2.14
N LEU A 69 -8.84 -2.95 1.40
CA LEU A 69 -8.06 -1.81 1.89
C LEU A 69 -8.97 -0.59 2.15
N LEU A 70 -9.94 -0.32 1.27
CA LEU A 70 -10.93 0.73 1.48
C LEU A 70 -11.77 0.48 2.73
N ASP A 71 -12.21 -0.77 2.93
CA ASP A 71 -13.01 -1.15 4.11
C ASP A 71 -12.20 -0.98 5.40
N ARG A 72 -10.98 -1.53 5.44
CA ARG A 72 -10.05 -1.38 6.59
C ARG A 72 -9.75 0.09 6.89
N ALA A 73 -9.49 0.89 5.87
CA ALA A 73 -9.22 2.32 6.05
C ALA A 73 -10.45 3.07 6.56
N ASN A 74 -11.64 2.74 6.07
CA ASN A 74 -12.89 3.36 6.52
C ASN A 74 -13.19 3.01 7.99
N GLU A 75 -12.99 1.75 8.38
CA GLU A 75 -13.10 1.28 9.77
C GLU A 75 -12.07 1.94 10.70
N LEU A 76 -10.85 2.15 10.22
CA LEU A 76 -9.79 2.81 11.00
C LEU A 76 -10.06 4.31 11.18
N LEU A 77 -10.47 4.99 10.11
CA LEU A 77 -10.56 6.45 10.06
C LEU A 77 -11.84 6.98 10.72
N VAL A 78 -12.96 6.25 10.66
CA VAL A 78 -14.26 6.61 11.28
C VAL A 78 -14.61 8.09 11.08
N MET A 79 -14.75 8.47 9.82
CA MET A 79 -15.07 9.85 9.41
C MET A 79 -16.55 10.17 9.63
N ASP A 80 -16.87 11.42 9.96
CA ASP A 80 -18.23 11.88 10.23
C ASP A 80 -18.98 12.31 8.94
N CYS A 81 -18.78 11.58 7.83
CA CYS A 81 -19.37 11.92 6.54
C CYS A 81 -19.85 10.68 5.75
N LEU A 82 -20.94 10.85 5.00
CA LEU A 82 -21.57 9.78 4.21
C LEU A 82 -20.74 9.38 2.98
N ASP A 83 -19.93 10.31 2.47
CA ASP A 83 -19.01 10.16 1.33
C ASP A 83 -17.60 9.71 1.76
N SER A 84 -17.45 9.20 2.99
CA SER A 84 -16.15 8.78 3.56
C SER A 84 -15.40 7.81 2.66
N ARG A 85 -16.07 6.76 2.17
CA ARG A 85 -15.47 5.79 1.22
C ARG A 85 -14.92 6.47 -0.02
N GLU A 86 -15.70 7.34 -0.67
CA GLU A 86 -15.29 8.02 -1.91
C GLU A 86 -14.07 8.92 -1.70
N ARG A 87 -13.99 9.58 -0.53
CA ARG A 87 -12.82 10.40 -0.16
C ARG A 87 -11.58 9.55 0.07
N ILE A 88 -11.72 8.41 0.75
CA ILE A 88 -10.63 7.46 0.97
C ILE A 88 -10.14 6.90 -0.36
N GLU A 89 -11.06 6.49 -1.23
CA GLU A 89 -10.76 5.97 -2.57
C GLU A 89 -9.98 6.99 -3.40
N LYS A 90 -10.44 8.24 -3.43
CA LYS A 90 -9.73 9.33 -4.10
C LYS A 90 -8.29 9.47 -3.58
N HIS A 91 -8.09 9.46 -2.27
CA HIS A 91 -6.76 9.57 -1.69
C HIS A 91 -5.89 8.33 -1.90
N LEU A 92 -6.48 7.14 -1.99
CA LEU A 92 -5.78 5.91 -2.38
C LEU A 92 -5.28 6.01 -3.82
N ASP A 93 -6.13 6.47 -4.74
CA ASP A 93 -5.76 6.69 -6.13
C ASP A 93 -4.62 7.73 -6.26
N ASP A 94 -4.71 8.84 -5.51
CA ASP A 94 -3.63 9.85 -5.44
C ASP A 94 -2.31 9.22 -4.98
N LEU A 95 -2.33 8.38 -3.93
CA LEU A 95 -1.15 7.68 -3.41
C LEU A 95 -0.53 6.70 -4.43
N ILE A 96 -1.36 6.06 -5.26
CA ILE A 96 -0.92 5.16 -6.34
C ILE A 96 -0.31 5.96 -7.51
N ASP A 97 -0.91 7.10 -7.85
CA ASP A 97 -0.42 7.98 -8.89
C ASP A 97 0.93 8.61 -8.50
N GLU A 98 1.10 8.98 -7.23
CA GLU A 98 2.36 9.47 -6.65
C GLU A 98 3.42 8.39 -6.43
N LYS A 99 3.10 7.11 -6.66
CA LYS A 99 4.00 5.96 -6.41
C LYS A 99 4.39 5.76 -4.94
N THR A 100 3.62 6.31 -4.01
CA THR A 100 3.74 5.94 -2.60
C THR A 100 3.25 4.52 -2.38
N LEU A 101 2.17 4.15 -3.07
CA LEU A 101 1.65 2.79 -3.18
C LEU A 101 1.68 2.34 -4.65
N THR A 102 1.61 1.04 -4.88
CA THR A 102 1.43 0.46 -6.21
C THR A 102 0.20 -0.43 -6.22
N CYS A 103 -0.51 -0.45 -7.35
CA CYS A 103 -1.65 -1.32 -7.59
C CYS A 103 -1.39 -2.16 -8.83
N TYR A 104 -1.62 -3.48 -8.74
CA TYR A 104 -1.48 -4.40 -9.86
C TYR A 104 -2.60 -5.43 -9.88
N SER A 105 -2.87 -5.98 -11.06
CA SER A 105 -3.87 -7.02 -11.27
C SER A 105 -3.22 -8.40 -11.21
N ALA A 106 -3.70 -9.28 -10.35
CA ALA A 106 -3.35 -10.70 -10.33
C ALA A 106 -4.62 -11.52 -10.12
N ASP A 107 -4.80 -12.60 -10.90
CA ASP A 107 -5.97 -13.50 -10.80
C ASP A 107 -7.33 -12.77 -10.78
N CYS A 108 -7.47 -11.75 -11.62
CA CYS A 108 -8.65 -10.88 -11.71
C CYS A 108 -8.97 -10.06 -10.44
N ARG A 109 -8.01 -9.89 -9.54
CA ARG A 109 -8.09 -9.03 -8.34
C ARG A 109 -7.13 -7.86 -8.44
N PHE A 110 -7.48 -6.75 -7.82
CA PHE A 110 -6.61 -5.57 -7.70
C PHE A 110 -5.91 -5.59 -6.35
N LEU A 111 -4.59 -5.66 -6.38
CA LEU A 111 -3.75 -5.81 -5.20
C LEU A 111 -2.92 -4.55 -5.00
N VAL A 112 -2.98 -3.98 -3.81
CA VAL A 112 -2.25 -2.78 -3.40
C VAL A 112 -1.11 -3.16 -2.47
N ALA A 113 0.09 -2.63 -2.72
CA ALA A 113 1.28 -2.90 -1.91
C ALA A 113 2.22 -1.68 -1.89
N LYS A 114 3.22 -1.72 -1.00
CA LYS A 114 4.34 -0.77 -1.08
C LYS A 114 5.22 -1.12 -2.28
N PRO A 115 5.71 -0.13 -3.06
CA PRO A 115 6.50 -0.38 -4.27
C PRO A 115 7.72 -1.27 -4.04
N PHE A 116 8.41 -1.11 -2.91
CA PHE A 116 9.60 -1.91 -2.60
C PHE A 116 9.25 -3.39 -2.35
N ILE A 117 8.11 -3.69 -1.71
CA ILE A 117 7.65 -5.07 -1.48
C ILE A 117 7.36 -5.72 -2.82
N ARG A 118 6.65 -5.01 -3.70
CA ARG A 118 6.38 -5.48 -5.06
C ARG A 118 7.66 -5.73 -5.85
N GLN A 119 8.63 -4.82 -5.76
CA GLN A 119 9.92 -4.99 -6.41
C GLN A 119 10.64 -6.25 -5.91
N MET A 120 10.62 -6.49 -4.59
CA MET A 120 11.21 -7.68 -3.99
C MET A 120 10.53 -8.98 -4.47
N GLU A 121 9.20 -9.01 -4.57
CA GLU A 121 8.47 -10.15 -5.13
C GLU A 121 8.90 -10.45 -6.58
N GLU A 122 9.00 -9.41 -7.41
CA GLU A 122 9.40 -9.55 -8.81
C GLU A 122 10.85 -10.02 -8.95
N ASP A 123 11.75 -9.52 -8.10
CA ASP A 123 13.15 -9.94 -8.07
C ASP A 123 13.27 -11.41 -7.68
N LEU A 124 12.51 -11.86 -6.67
CA LEU A 124 12.45 -13.27 -6.29
C LEU A 124 11.91 -14.13 -7.44
N ALA A 125 10.80 -13.73 -8.06
CA ALA A 125 10.22 -14.45 -9.20
C ALA A 125 11.22 -14.65 -10.35
N ARG A 126 12.06 -13.64 -10.63
CA ARG A 126 13.13 -13.74 -11.63
C ARG A 126 14.20 -14.76 -11.24
N VAL A 127 14.63 -14.80 -9.98
CA VAL A 127 15.62 -15.76 -9.49
C VAL A 127 15.08 -17.20 -9.62
N PHE A 128 13.83 -17.42 -9.24
CA PHE A 128 13.20 -18.75 -9.32
C PHE A 128 12.93 -19.19 -10.76
N ALA A 129 12.48 -18.28 -11.64
CA ALA A 129 12.29 -18.58 -13.05
C ALA A 129 13.60 -18.99 -13.76
N GLY A 130 14.74 -18.50 -13.27
CA GLY A 130 16.08 -18.86 -13.77
C GLY A 130 16.62 -20.20 -13.27
N GLY A 131 15.88 -20.96 -12.44
CA GLY A 131 16.29 -22.28 -11.94
C GLY A 131 17.44 -22.27 -10.92
N ALA A 132 17.86 -21.10 -10.44
CA ALA A 132 18.92 -20.98 -9.45
C ALA A 132 18.35 -21.08 -8.02
N ASN A 133 18.94 -21.93 -7.18
CA ASN A 133 18.61 -22.01 -5.76
C ASN A 133 18.91 -20.64 -5.09
N PRO A 134 17.89 -19.90 -4.62
CA PRO A 134 18.05 -18.51 -4.17
C PRO A 134 18.95 -18.38 -2.94
N VAL A 135 18.94 -19.38 -2.05
CA VAL A 135 19.78 -19.40 -0.84
C VAL A 135 21.24 -19.60 -1.20
N ARG A 136 21.53 -20.30 -2.31
CA ARG A 136 22.90 -20.52 -2.79
C ARG A 136 23.46 -19.29 -3.54
N ALA A 137 22.61 -18.57 -4.27
CA ALA A 137 22.99 -17.36 -4.97
C ALA A 137 23.37 -16.20 -4.03
N LEU A 138 22.60 -16.00 -2.94
CA LEU A 138 22.88 -14.96 -1.93
C LEU A 138 24.14 -15.23 -1.09
N VAL A 139 24.49 -16.49 -0.84
CA VAL A 139 25.72 -16.84 -0.10
C VAL A 139 26.99 -16.65 -0.96
N THR A 140 26.85 -16.78 -2.29
CA THR A 140 27.98 -16.66 -3.23
C THR A 140 28.40 -15.19 -3.46
N SER A 141 27.50 -14.22 -3.30
CA SER A 141 27.81 -12.79 -3.43
C SER A 141 28.63 -12.24 -2.24
N LEU A 142 28.51 -12.86 -1.06
CA LEU A 142 29.26 -12.49 0.14
C LEU A 142 30.65 -13.15 0.23
N THR A 143 30.96 -14.14 -0.62
CA THR A 143 32.27 -14.84 -0.58
C THR A 143 33.13 -14.71 -1.82
N CYS A 144 32.65 -14.14 -2.93
CA CYS A 144 33.47 -14.00 -4.15
C CYS A 144 34.11 -12.61 -4.30
N ARG A 145 35.09 -12.28 -3.44
CA ARG A 145 36.15 -11.30 -3.75
C ARG A 145 37.40 -12.04 -4.24
N ARG A 146 37.38 -12.58 -5.47
CA ARG A 146 38.59 -12.68 -6.30
C ARG A 146 38.28 -13.20 -7.71
N THR A 147 38.84 -12.45 -8.68
CA THR A 147 39.20 -12.81 -10.06
C THR A 147 38.11 -12.94 -11.15
N LEU A 148 37.99 -11.86 -11.95
CA LEU A 148 38.09 -11.77 -13.42
C LEU A 148 37.35 -12.80 -14.32
N ARG A 149 36.45 -12.32 -15.18
CA ARG A 149 36.71 -12.06 -16.63
C ARG A 149 35.46 -11.51 -17.33
N VAL A 150 35.72 -10.67 -18.32
CA VAL A 150 34.77 -10.03 -19.24
C VAL A 150 34.49 -10.97 -20.42
N SER A 151 33.23 -11.16 -20.81
CA SER A 151 32.87 -11.55 -22.18
C SER A 151 31.44 -11.11 -22.55
N HIS A 152 31.32 -10.78 -23.84
CA HIS A 152 30.35 -9.97 -24.59
C HIS A 152 28.90 -10.54 -24.73
N PRO A 153 27.95 -9.78 -25.33
CA PRO A 153 26.52 -9.87 -25.08
C PRO A 153 25.78 -10.84 -26.02
N ALA A 154 24.68 -11.42 -25.52
CA ALA A 154 23.71 -12.15 -26.31
C ALA A 154 22.35 -11.44 -26.27
N SER A 155 21.85 -11.13 -27.46
CA SER A 155 20.57 -10.49 -27.76
C SER A 155 19.36 -11.26 -27.24
N ILE A 156 18.37 -10.56 -26.69
CA ILE A 156 17.05 -11.09 -26.31
C ILE A 156 16.00 -10.50 -27.27
N PRO A 157 15.16 -11.28 -27.95
CA PRO A 157 14.03 -10.73 -28.69
C PRO A 157 12.77 -10.66 -27.80
N GLY A 158 12.14 -9.48 -27.79
CA GLY A 158 10.68 -9.30 -27.78
C GLY A 158 9.91 -9.64 -26.51
N SER A 159 9.83 -8.71 -25.55
CA SER A 159 8.73 -8.69 -24.58
C SER A 159 7.52 -7.95 -25.17
N LEU A 160 6.43 -8.68 -25.41
CA LEU A 160 5.13 -8.10 -25.70
C LEU A 160 4.61 -7.41 -24.43
N ARG A 161 4.66 -6.08 -24.40
CA ARG A 161 3.89 -5.27 -23.45
C ARG A 161 2.39 -5.49 -23.72
N PRO A 162 1.56 -5.82 -22.71
CA PRO A 162 0.14 -5.60 -22.86
C PRO A 162 -0.15 -4.08 -22.84
N PRO A 163 -1.17 -3.62 -23.57
CA PRO A 163 -1.49 -2.20 -23.70
C PRO A 163 -1.93 -1.61 -22.36
N SER A 164 -1.36 -0.46 -22.03
CA SER A 164 -1.75 0.39 -20.92
C SER A 164 -3.10 1.05 -21.21
N THR A 165 -4.18 0.32 -21.01
CA THR A 165 -5.51 0.91 -20.98
C THR A 165 -6.02 0.82 -19.55
N ARG A 166 -5.94 1.95 -18.84
CA ARG A 166 -6.67 2.19 -17.58
C ARG A 166 -8.14 1.83 -17.82
N PRO A 167 -8.74 0.85 -17.15
CA PRO A 167 -10.18 0.78 -17.11
C PRO A 167 -10.67 1.89 -16.17
N ARG A 168 -11.56 2.76 -16.64
CA ARG A 168 -12.45 3.49 -15.73
C ARG A 168 -13.31 2.43 -15.06
N ILE A 169 -13.12 2.22 -13.76
CA ILE A 169 -13.93 1.26 -12.99
C ILE A 169 -15.33 1.89 -12.82
N PRO A 170 -16.41 1.30 -13.35
CA PRO A 170 -17.75 1.76 -13.03
C PRO A 170 -18.12 1.24 -11.64
N TYR A 171 -18.26 2.15 -10.69
CA TYR A 171 -18.82 1.90 -9.36
C TYR A 171 -20.18 1.19 -9.48
N ARG A 172 -20.23 -0.11 -9.18
CA ARG A 172 -21.48 -0.88 -9.15
C ARG A 172 -22.11 -0.68 -7.78
N SER A 173 -22.94 0.35 -7.65
CA SER A 173 -23.85 0.48 -6.50
C SER A 173 -24.71 -0.79 -6.38
N SER A 174 -24.37 -1.66 -5.44
CA SER A 174 -25.23 -2.78 -5.11
C SER A 174 -26.31 -2.29 -4.15
N ARG A 175 -27.51 -2.13 -4.71
CA ARG A 175 -28.74 -1.81 -3.99
C ARG A 175 -28.95 -2.77 -2.81
N ALA A 176 -29.32 -2.17 -1.69
CA ALA A 176 -29.91 -2.76 -0.50
C ALA A 176 -30.78 -4.00 -0.78
N ALA A 177 -30.44 -5.09 -0.10
CA ALA A 177 -31.37 -6.18 0.16
C ALA A 177 -32.53 -5.63 1.01
N ARG A 178 -33.73 -5.62 0.44
CA ARG A 178 -34.96 -5.24 1.11
C ARG A 178 -35.39 -6.42 2.00
N VAL A 179 -35.37 -6.24 3.32
CA VAL A 179 -35.99 -7.19 4.28
C VAL A 179 -37.50 -7.00 4.18
N PRO A 180 -38.32 -8.03 3.91
CA PRO A 180 -39.75 -7.92 4.05
C PRO A 180 -40.14 -8.13 5.52
N GLU A 181 -40.54 -7.05 6.20
CA GLU A 181 -41.34 -7.16 7.42
C GLU A 181 -42.66 -7.87 7.09
N ARG A 182 -42.98 -8.94 7.83
CA ARG A 182 -44.35 -9.43 7.94
C ARG A 182 -44.80 -9.30 9.38
N HIS A 183 -45.74 -8.39 9.58
CA HIS A 183 -46.56 -8.27 10.77
C HIS A 183 -47.32 -9.59 11.05
N SER A 184 -47.39 -9.99 12.31
CA SER A 184 -48.47 -10.85 12.82
C SER A 184 -49.58 -9.97 13.39
N PRO A 185 -50.86 -10.38 13.26
CA PRO A 185 -52.01 -9.67 13.83
C PRO A 185 -52.06 -9.74 15.35
#